data_AF-A0A2V2QIV7-F1
#
_entry.id   AF-A0A2V2QIV7-F1
#
_cell.length_a   1.000
_cell.length_b   1.000
_cell.length_c   1.000
_cell.angle_alpha   90.00
_cell.angle_beta   90.00
_cell.angle_gamma   90.00
#
_symmetry.space_group_name_H-M   'P 1'
#
loop_
_entity.id
_entity.type
_entity.pdbx_description
1 polymer ?
#
loop_
_entity_poly.entity_id
_entity_poly.type
_entity_poly.pdbx_seq_one_letter_code
_entity_poly.pdbx_strand_id
1 'polypeptide(L)'
;ISGGLPARAQSLVTSLVSGGLAELHPRGGVVTERATSRLLTGGRAHPGLYALGDLAAGSLFFTFGLPSIVDRAHDIVQAISAGDGPSLPATEDAVLSA
;
A
#
# COMPACT_ATOMS: atom_id res chain seq x y z
N ILE A 1 4.07 -4.57 23.65
CA ILE A 1 4.69 -4.45 22.30
C ILE A 1 3.98 -3.32 21.58
N SER A 2 4.55 -2.12 21.62
CA SER A 2 3.98 -0.95 20.96
C SER A 2 3.95 -1.21 19.46
N GLY A 3 2.77 -1.18 18.85
CA GLY A 3 2.57 -1.25 17.41
C GLY A 3 3.16 0.00 16.75
N GLY A 4 4.48 0.10 16.70
CA GLY A 4 5.20 1.18 16.04
C GLY A 4 5.53 0.80 14.60
N LEU A 5 5.65 1.80 13.74
CA LEU A 5 6.23 1.62 12.42
C LEU A 5 7.63 1.00 12.54
N PRO A 6 8.04 0.11 11.60
CA PRO A 6 9.42 -0.33 11.53
C PRO A 6 10.36 0.87 11.42
N ALA A 7 11.43 0.92 12.23
CA ALA A 7 12.34 2.06 12.27
C ALA A 7 12.90 2.43 10.87
N ARG A 8 13.18 1.42 10.03
CA ARG A 8 13.65 1.62 8.65
C ARG A 8 12.63 2.29 7.73
N ALA A 9 11.34 2.19 8.03
CA ALA A 9 10.27 2.78 7.23
C ALA A 9 9.84 4.17 7.73
N GLN A 10 10.38 4.64 8.84
CA GLN A 10 9.87 5.82 9.52
C GLN A 10 9.97 7.09 8.68
N SER A 11 11.09 7.31 7.99
CA SER A 11 11.26 8.47 7.09
C SER A 11 10.31 8.44 5.90
N LEU A 12 10.13 7.26 5.28
CA LEU A 12 9.18 7.08 4.17
C LEU A 12 7.76 7.39 4.61
N VAL A 13 7.31 6.80 5.72
CA VAL A 13 5.94 6.99 6.20
C VAL A 13 5.71 8.43 6.67
N THR A 14 6.70 9.05 7.31
CA THR A 14 6.63 10.47 7.67
C THR A 14 6.41 11.33 6.43
N SER A 15 7.17 11.08 5.35
CA SER A 15 7.03 11.79 4.07
C SER A 15 5.65 11.60 3.45
N LEU A 16 5.12 10.38 3.45
CA LEU A 16 3.79 10.07 2.91
C LEU A 16 2.68 10.78 3.70
N VAL A 17 2.77 10.75 5.04
CA VAL A 17 1.80 11.43 5.91
C VAL A 17 1.87 12.94 5.74
N SER A 18 3.07 13.53 5.71
CA SER A 18 3.23 14.97 5.46
C SER A 18 2.73 15.40 4.08
N GLY A 19 2.79 14.50 3.09
CA GLY A 19 2.26 14.72 1.75
C GLY A 19 0.76 14.45 1.62
N GLY A 20 0.06 14.05 2.69
CA GLY A 20 -1.37 13.70 2.65
C GLY A 20 -1.67 12.40 1.89
N LEU A 21 -0.68 11.54 1.68
CA LEU A 21 -0.81 10.28 0.94
C LEU A 21 -1.06 9.07 1.86
N ALA A 22 -0.96 9.25 3.17
CA ALA A 22 -1.21 8.22 4.16
C ALA A 22 -1.69 8.83 5.48
N GLU A 23 -2.43 8.03 6.26
CA GLU A 23 -2.75 8.31 7.65
C GLU A 23 -2.13 7.26 8.57
N LEU A 24 -1.63 7.68 9.74
CA LEU A 24 -1.17 6.75 10.76
C LEU A 24 -2.37 6.07 11.42
N HIS A 25 -2.29 4.76 11.58
CA HIS A 25 -3.32 4.02 12.30
C HIS A 25 -3.02 4.05 13.82
N PRO A 26 -4.00 4.31 14.72
CA PRO A 26 -3.76 4.43 16.18
C PRO A 26 -3.12 3.20 16.84
N ARG A 27 -3.32 2.02 16.23
CA ARG A 27 -2.73 0.73 16.65
C ARG A 27 -1.39 0.39 15.97
N GLY A 28 -0.83 1.30 15.17
CA GLY A 28 0.42 1.11 14.45
C GLY A 28 0.27 0.95 12.95
N GLY A 29 1.33 1.27 12.21
CA GLY A 29 1.29 1.26 10.75
C GLY A 29 0.50 2.44 10.18
N VAL A 30 0.03 2.26 8.95
CA VAL A 30 -0.83 3.19 8.22
C VAL A 30 -2.22 2.61 8.00
N VAL A 31 -3.19 3.50 7.78
CA VAL A 31 -4.57 3.12 7.47
C VAL A 31 -4.63 2.52 6.07
N THR A 32 -5.21 1.33 5.94
CA THR A 32 -5.39 0.65 4.64
C THR A 32 -6.81 0.16 4.40
N GLU A 33 -7.20 0.08 3.13
CA GLU A 33 -8.45 -0.53 2.70
C GLU A 33 -8.41 -2.04 2.90
N ARG A 34 -9.51 -2.60 3.43
CA ARG A 34 -9.56 -4.02 3.80
C ARG A 34 -9.48 -4.96 2.59
N ALA A 35 -10.10 -4.59 1.49
CA ALA A 35 -10.14 -5.42 0.29
C ALA A 35 -8.77 -5.47 -0.40
N THR A 36 -8.17 -4.31 -0.66
CA THR A 36 -7.03 -4.20 -1.57
C THR A 36 -5.69 -3.88 -0.90
N SER A 37 -5.67 -3.55 0.40
CA SER A 37 -4.48 -2.99 1.06
C SER A 37 -4.02 -1.61 0.55
N ARG A 38 -4.85 -0.88 -0.21
CA ARG A 38 -4.56 0.52 -0.57
C ARG A 38 -4.42 1.41 0.64
N LEU A 39 -3.54 2.40 0.57
CA LEU A 39 -3.48 3.46 1.58
C LEU A 39 -4.78 4.26 1.58
N LEU A 40 -5.27 4.59 2.77
CA LEU A 40 -6.40 5.49 2.95
C LEU A 40 -5.93 6.83 3.52
N THR A 41 -6.47 7.92 2.94
CA THR A 41 -6.44 9.26 3.53
C THR A 41 -7.85 9.84 3.49
N GLY A 42 -8.38 10.28 4.62
CA GLY A 42 -9.73 10.83 4.73
C GLY A 42 -10.80 9.85 4.26
N GLY A 43 -10.57 8.55 4.45
CA GLY A 43 -11.44 7.48 3.95
C GLY A 43 -11.38 7.22 2.44
N ARG A 44 -10.51 7.90 1.69
CA ARG A 44 -10.32 7.71 0.25
C ARG A 44 -9.10 6.85 -0.03
N ALA A 45 -9.28 5.83 -0.86
CA ALA A 45 -8.19 4.95 -1.28
C ALA A 45 -7.29 5.63 -2.31
N HIS A 46 -5.98 5.52 -2.09
CA HIS A 46 -5.00 6.00 -3.05
C HIS A 46 -4.91 5.03 -4.24
N PRO A 47 -4.91 5.52 -5.49
CA PRO A 47 -4.91 4.67 -6.68
C PRO A 47 -3.68 3.72 -6.75
N GLY A 48 -2.50 4.26 -6.49
CA GLY A 48 -1.22 3.54 -6.70
C GLY A 48 -0.44 3.13 -5.46
N LEU A 49 -0.96 3.33 -4.25
CA LEU A 49 -0.18 3.10 -3.03
C LEU A 49 -0.82 2.03 -2.17
N TYR A 50 -0.03 1.04 -1.80
CA TYR A 50 -0.45 -0.14 -1.06
C TYR A 50 0.51 -0.37 0.12
N ALA A 51 0.01 -0.90 1.23
CA ALA A 51 0.84 -1.32 2.36
C ALA A 51 0.50 -2.73 2.84
N LEU A 52 1.55 -3.48 3.16
CA LEU A 52 1.51 -4.88 3.60
C LEU A 52 2.38 -5.10 4.84
N GLY A 53 2.14 -6.21 5.54
CA GLY A 53 2.92 -6.62 6.70
C GLY A 53 2.90 -5.57 7.81
N ASP A 54 4.08 -5.29 8.40
CA ASP A 54 4.22 -4.40 9.55
C ASP A 54 3.73 -2.97 9.28
N LEU A 55 3.77 -2.51 8.01
CA LEU A 55 3.24 -1.21 7.65
C LEU A 55 1.71 -1.15 7.73
N ALA A 56 1.02 -2.28 7.62
CA ALA A 56 -0.43 -2.36 7.73
C ALA A 56 -0.90 -2.90 9.10
N ALA A 57 -0.01 -3.00 10.09
CA ALA A 57 -0.28 -3.72 11.35
C ALA A 57 -1.58 -3.33 12.08
N GLY A 58 -1.94 -2.04 12.07
CA GLY A 58 -3.16 -1.55 12.71
C GLY A 58 -4.45 -1.75 11.91
N SER A 59 -4.33 -1.93 10.59
CA SER A 59 -5.45 -2.02 9.65
C SER A 59 -5.73 -3.47 9.24
N LEU A 60 -4.68 -4.14 8.76
CA LEU A 60 -4.69 -5.51 8.26
C LEU A 60 -3.29 -6.08 8.41
N PHE A 61 -3.07 -6.80 9.50
CA PHE A 61 -1.89 -7.63 9.63
C PHE A 61 -2.21 -9.04 9.12
N PHE A 62 -1.48 -9.51 8.10
CA PHE A 62 -1.60 -10.89 7.63
C PHE A 62 -0.97 -11.84 8.63
N THR A 63 -1.76 -12.28 9.61
CA THR A 63 -1.35 -13.31 10.57
C THR A 63 -1.58 -14.72 10.05
N PHE A 64 -2.30 -14.89 8.94
CA PHE A 64 -2.90 -16.16 8.53
C PHE A 64 -2.14 -16.85 7.39
N GLY A 65 -0.85 -17.14 7.60
CA GLY A 65 -0.04 -18.03 6.75
C GLY A 65 0.19 -17.59 5.29
N LEU A 66 0.96 -18.38 4.55
CA LEU A 66 1.29 -18.15 3.14
C LEU A 66 0.06 -18.01 2.21
N PRO A 67 -1.05 -18.76 2.38
CA PRO A 67 -2.21 -18.63 1.49
C PRO A 67 -2.83 -17.23 1.50
N SER A 68 -2.95 -16.59 2.67
CA SER A 68 -3.50 -15.23 2.74
C SER A 68 -2.62 -14.19 2.06
N ILE A 69 -1.32 -14.44 1.97
CA ILE A 69 -0.38 -13.59 1.21
C ILE A 69 -0.63 -13.76 -0.29
N VAL A 70 -0.86 -15.00 -0.75
CA VAL A 70 -1.16 -15.29 -2.16
C VAL A 70 -2.48 -14.64 -2.57
N ASP A 71 -3.53 -14.80 -1.76
CA ASP A 71 -4.84 -14.18 -2.03
C ASP A 71 -4.71 -12.67 -2.09
N ARG A 72 -4.00 -12.05 -1.14
CA ARG A 72 -3.78 -10.60 -1.16
C ARG A 72 -2.96 -10.15 -2.36
N ALA A 73 -1.94 -10.91 -2.75
CA ALA A 73 -1.17 -10.61 -3.95
C ALA A 73 -2.08 -10.62 -5.18
N HIS A 74 -3.01 -11.57 -5.27
CA HIS A 74 -4.01 -11.62 -6.32
C HIS A 74 -4.92 -10.38 -6.30
N ASP A 75 -5.48 -10.02 -5.15
CA ASP A 75 -6.34 -8.83 -4.99
C ASP A 75 -5.63 -7.55 -5.48
N ILE A 76 -4.36 -7.36 -5.08
CA ILE A 76 -3.57 -6.19 -5.47
C ILE A 76 -3.30 -6.17 -6.97
N VAL A 77 -2.93 -7.31 -7.57
CA VAL A 77 -2.69 -7.41 -9.01
C VAL A 77 -3.95 -7.07 -9.79
N GLN A 78 -5.11 -7.62 -9.41
CA GLN A 78 -6.38 -7.28 -10.06
C GLN A 78 -6.70 -5.79 -9.95
N ALA A 79 -6.47 -5.21 -8.77
CA ALA A 79 -6.69 -3.79 -8.52
C ALA A 79 -5.77 -2.91 -9.40
N ILE A 80 -4.52 -3.30 -9.60
CA ILE A 80 -3.59 -2.61 -10.51
C ILE A 80 -4.04 -2.76 -11.97
N SER A 81 -4.38 -3.97 -12.40
CA SER A 81 -4.79 -4.27 -13.78
C SER A 81 -6.10 -3.58 -14.18
N ALA A 82 -7.00 -3.34 -13.22
CA ALA A 82 -8.24 -2.58 -13.45
C ALA A 82 -8.01 -1.11 -13.79
N GLY A 83 -6.75 -0.63 -13.80
CA GLY A 83 -6.43 0.76 -14.14
C GLY A 83 -6.64 1.72 -12.98
N ASP A 84 -6.82 1.19 -11.77
CA ASP A 84 -6.86 2.03 -10.58
C ASP A 84 -5.46 2.49 -10.15
N GLY A 85 -4.38 2.06 -10.80
CA GLY A 85 -3.06 2.66 -10.62
C GLY A 85 -2.95 4.03 -11.34
N PRO A 86 -2.02 4.92 -10.96
CA PRO A 86 -1.73 6.09 -11.78
C PRO A 86 -1.38 5.61 -13.20
N SER A 87 -2.00 6.20 -14.21
CA SER A 87 -1.62 5.97 -15.61
C SER A 87 -0.16 6.35 -15.78
N LEU A 88 0.73 5.37 -15.86
CA LEU A 88 2.12 5.61 -16.23
C LEU A 88 2.12 6.17 -17.66
N PRO A 89 2.85 7.26 -17.96
CA PRO A 89 3.03 7.68 -19.34
C PRO A 89 3.67 6.52 -20.10
N ALA A 90 3.07 6.15 -21.23
CA ALA A 90 3.58 5.12 -22.13
C ALA A 90 5.01 5.48 -22.55
N THR A 91 6.02 4.92 -21.86
CA THR A 91 7.44 5.22 -22.11
C THR A 91 8.22 3.94 -22.46
N GLU A 92 7.54 2.89 -22.90
CA GLU A 92 8.18 1.60 -23.24
C GLU A 92 8.13 1.20 -24.72
N ASP A 93 7.60 2.04 -25.62
CA ASP A 93 7.66 1.75 -27.07
C ASP A 93 8.92 2.32 -27.77
N ALA A 94 9.70 3.19 -27.10
CA ALA A 94 10.83 3.87 -27.73
C ALA A 94 12.16 3.07 -27.70
N VAL A 95 12.26 2.03 -26.86
CA VAL A 95 13.56 1.37 -26.59
C VAL A 95 13.83 0.17 -27.52
N LEU A 96 12.84 -0.27 -28.31
CA LEU A 96 12.96 -1.44 -29.19
C LEU A 96 13.09 -1.11 -30.69
N SER A 97 13.24 0.16 -31.06
CA SER A 97 13.33 0.62 -32.46
C SER A 97 14.57 1.46 -32.80
N ALA A 98 15.63 1.38 -32.00
CA ALA A 98 16.93 2.00 -32.29
C ALA A 98 18.00 0.92 -32.46
#